data_AF-A0A9E1YT11-F1
#
_entry.id   AF-A0A9E1YT11-F1
#
_cell.length_a   1.000
_cell.length_b   1.000
_cell.length_c   1.000
_cell.angle_alpha   90.00
_cell.angle_beta   90.00
_cell.angle_gamma   90.00
#
_symmetry.space_group_name_H-M   'P 1'
#
loop_
_entity.id
_entity.type
_entity.pdbx_description
1 polymer ?
#
loop_
_entity_poly.entity_id
_entity_poly.type
_entity_poly.pdbx_seq_one_letter_code
_entity_poly.pdbx_strand_id
1 'polypeptide(L)'
;PIPNGIIEFEQISESEFCVSCHQVAVHPGIKLEVVWDQYRDSPAAANGVQCQECHMGLVPGIAAGYEMDYAAIVDGEPVGEPQPYQNHAFYGPGYPIAHPGIFPQNPDAQAWSIQEWLTFDYRAEWGTDDFEDVAFYYEDTFDFVAPDVIDLAYEAAEGDEVPPVDDLLELLDLVAEAADERAVQMASADDLEAALARLSGTIDAIIAGEGDAQTMAERLEADVEVARLAFGYGFPEVWAYSDDRLEAREVVDWNLMLLDQKRELRVQVMENGSRLDGPFFDDVPEVGQSFSFSYRVTNTDDGHNLPSGSLGAQPEIWLNVALVDPDGITVFESGYVDGNGDMADLHSLEVASGDIEHDDQLFNLQTKFLTTNVKGTDREMYLPVNFDIDQIPFIRPANVPTSVLNHPPFIRMEGRSIPPLGWRMADYTVPADAMTKPGTYTLSVRLRSRAEPIYFMRFVGATREMEQAMNEWMIDIHPYAVTFEVNP
;
A
#
# COMPACT_ATOMS: atom_id res chain seq x y z
N PRO A 1 -38.77 -1.54 26.92
CA PRO A 1 -38.59 -0.23 27.61
C PRO A 1 -37.12 -0.02 27.98
N ILE A 2 -36.45 0.93 27.31
CA ILE A 2 -35.09 1.35 27.66
C ILE A 2 -35.17 2.02 29.05
N PRO A 3 -34.59 1.43 30.12
CA PRO A 3 -34.94 1.77 31.51
C PRO A 3 -34.61 3.21 31.94
N ASN A 4 -33.77 3.93 31.21
CA ASN A 4 -33.19 5.21 31.64
C ASN A 4 -33.61 6.43 30.79
N GLY A 5 -34.63 6.29 29.92
CA GLY A 5 -34.90 7.30 28.90
C GLY A 5 -33.79 7.34 27.84
N ILE A 6 -34.03 8.08 26.77
CA ILE A 6 -33.02 8.32 25.72
C ILE A 6 -32.32 9.62 26.12
N ILE A 7 -31.00 9.57 26.26
CA ILE A 7 -30.15 10.75 26.49
C ILE A 7 -29.37 10.96 25.22
N GLU A 8 -29.55 12.11 24.59
CA GLU A 8 -28.78 12.51 23.41
C GLU A 8 -27.37 12.94 23.84
N PHE A 9 -26.36 12.48 23.10
CA PHE A 9 -24.99 12.92 23.30
C PHE A 9 -24.71 14.11 22.39
N GLU A 10 -25.03 15.32 22.86
CA GLU A 10 -24.98 16.57 22.07
C GLU A 10 -23.63 16.82 21.38
N GLN A 11 -22.51 16.38 21.96
CA GLN A 11 -21.19 16.63 21.38
C GLN A 11 -20.97 15.86 20.07
N ILE A 12 -21.70 14.76 19.79
CA ILE A 12 -21.49 13.95 18.58
C ILE A 12 -21.79 14.72 17.28
N SER A 13 -22.67 15.71 17.35
CA SER A 13 -23.05 16.58 16.23
C SER A 13 -22.13 17.79 16.07
N GLU A 14 -21.14 17.98 16.95
CA GLU A 14 -20.23 19.11 16.95
C GLU A 14 -18.81 18.67 16.59
N SER A 15 -18.06 19.51 15.90
CA SER A 15 -16.68 19.19 15.48
C SER A 15 -15.75 18.98 16.68
N GLU A 16 -16.11 19.48 17.88
CA GLU A 16 -15.43 19.22 19.14
C GLU A 16 -15.32 17.73 19.46
N PHE A 17 -16.19 16.88 18.91
CA PHE A 17 -16.05 15.42 19.01
C PHE A 17 -14.74 14.93 18.38
N CYS A 18 -14.33 15.52 17.27
CA CYS A 18 -13.13 15.12 16.53
C CYS A 18 -11.83 15.50 17.25
N VAL A 19 -11.86 16.47 18.18
CA VAL A 19 -10.68 17.00 18.90
C VAL A 19 -9.89 15.92 19.62
N SER A 20 -10.56 14.92 20.18
CA SER A 20 -9.91 13.88 20.98
C SER A 20 -8.86 13.10 20.19
N CYS A 21 -9.04 13.00 18.87
CA CYS A 21 -8.15 12.30 17.96
C CYS A 21 -7.38 13.28 17.07
N HIS A 22 -8.00 14.37 16.63
CA HIS A 22 -7.44 15.30 15.65
C HIS A 22 -6.71 16.52 16.26
N GLN A 23 -6.38 16.43 17.57
CA GLN A 23 -5.55 17.41 18.29
C GLN A 23 -4.63 16.72 19.31
N VAL A 24 -3.74 15.83 18.86
CA VAL A 24 -2.84 15.08 19.75
C VAL A 24 -1.64 15.92 20.18
N ALA A 25 -1.35 15.96 21.48
CA ALA A 25 -0.13 16.52 22.05
C ALA A 25 0.42 15.63 23.18
N VAL A 26 1.71 15.27 23.13
CA VAL A 26 2.34 14.31 24.08
C VAL A 26 2.94 14.95 25.33
N HIS A 27 2.96 16.28 25.40
CA HIS A 27 3.33 17.09 26.55
C HIS A 27 2.77 18.49 26.26
N PRO A 28 2.43 19.35 27.25
CA PRO A 28 2.03 20.72 26.99
C PRO A 28 2.84 21.36 25.86
N GLY A 29 2.16 21.46 24.71
CA GLY A 29 2.53 22.13 23.49
C GLY A 29 3.57 21.50 22.54
N ILE A 30 3.95 20.22 22.71
CA ILE A 30 4.46 19.43 21.57
C ILE A 30 3.25 18.83 20.87
N LYS A 31 2.82 19.45 19.77
CA LYS A 31 1.69 18.97 18.98
C LYS A 31 2.17 17.92 17.98
N LEU A 32 1.52 16.75 18.00
CA LEU A 32 1.73 15.67 17.04
C LEU A 32 0.65 15.68 15.96
N GLU A 33 -0.56 16.15 16.27
CA GLU A 33 -1.62 16.30 15.29
C GLU A 33 -2.34 17.63 15.56
N VAL A 34 -2.63 18.38 14.51
CA VAL A 34 -3.08 19.79 14.60
C VAL A 34 -4.26 20.11 13.69
N VAL A 35 -4.96 19.10 13.20
CA VAL A 35 -6.08 19.28 12.26
C VAL A 35 -7.17 20.15 12.90
N TRP A 36 -7.46 19.96 14.19
CA TRP A 36 -8.42 20.81 14.90
C TRP A 36 -8.01 22.29 14.96
N ASP A 37 -6.76 22.59 15.30
CA ASP A 37 -6.28 23.98 15.32
C ASP A 37 -6.33 24.60 13.91
N GLN A 38 -6.03 23.82 12.87
CA GLN A 38 -6.20 24.27 11.48
C GLN A 38 -7.66 24.58 11.16
N TYR A 39 -8.59 23.71 11.58
CA TYR A 39 -10.02 23.92 11.44
C TYR A 39 -10.51 25.16 12.16
N ARG A 40 -10.17 25.33 13.44
CA ARG A 40 -10.62 26.49 14.20
C ARG A 40 -10.18 27.83 13.57
N ASP A 41 -9.03 27.83 12.90
CA ASP A 41 -8.47 29.00 12.25
C ASP A 41 -8.92 29.15 10.76
N SER A 42 -9.85 28.30 10.29
CA SER A 42 -10.25 28.22 8.89
C SER A 42 -11.53 29.01 8.54
N PRO A 43 -11.75 29.30 7.25
CA PRO A 43 -13.02 29.85 6.79
C PRO A 43 -14.25 28.99 7.15
N ALA A 44 -14.14 27.65 7.10
CA ALA A 44 -15.25 26.75 7.44
C ALA A 44 -15.73 26.98 8.88
N ALA A 45 -14.81 26.98 9.86
CA ALA A 45 -15.17 27.24 11.26
C ALA A 45 -15.74 28.65 11.46
N ALA A 46 -15.20 29.65 10.76
CA ALA A 46 -15.74 31.02 10.82
C ALA A 46 -17.18 31.12 10.26
N ASN A 47 -17.55 30.23 9.34
CA ASN A 47 -18.88 30.12 8.75
C ASN A 47 -19.80 29.15 9.50
N GLY A 48 -19.29 28.46 10.54
CA GLY A 48 -20.05 27.47 11.32
C GLY A 48 -20.26 26.13 10.63
N VAL A 49 -19.46 25.81 9.61
CA VAL A 49 -19.48 24.52 8.91
C VAL A 49 -18.74 23.48 9.75
N GLN A 50 -19.42 22.39 10.11
CA GLN A 50 -18.86 21.34 10.97
C GLN A 50 -18.08 20.29 10.15
N CYS A 51 -17.10 19.61 10.76
CA CYS A 51 -16.36 18.50 10.15
C CYS A 51 -17.31 17.41 9.60
N GLN A 52 -18.39 17.12 10.32
CA GLN A 52 -19.41 16.14 9.94
C GLN A 52 -20.10 16.49 8.62
N GLU A 53 -20.18 17.77 8.24
CA GLU A 53 -20.85 18.18 6.99
C GLU A 53 -20.02 17.81 5.75
N CYS A 54 -18.69 17.87 5.84
CA CYS A 54 -17.80 17.44 4.76
C CYS A 54 -17.48 15.94 4.82
N HIS A 55 -17.32 15.38 6.01
CA HIS A 55 -16.86 14.00 6.18
C HIS A 55 -17.98 12.97 6.34
N MET A 56 -19.23 13.38 6.60
CA MET A 56 -20.37 12.47 6.74
C MET A 56 -21.57 12.94 5.91
N GLY A 57 -21.38 13.96 5.08
CA GLY A 57 -22.41 14.59 4.25
C GLY A 57 -22.74 13.81 2.98
N LEU A 58 -23.62 14.38 2.16
CA LEU A 58 -24.07 13.76 0.91
C LEU A 58 -22.93 13.60 -0.12
N VAL A 59 -21.98 14.54 -0.13
CA VAL A 59 -20.87 14.58 -1.09
C VAL A 59 -19.56 14.57 -0.32
N PRO A 60 -18.70 13.54 -0.48
CA PRO A 60 -17.45 13.44 0.25
C PRO A 60 -16.57 14.69 0.09
N GLY A 61 -16.20 15.32 1.20
CA GLY A 61 -15.33 16.51 1.23
C GLY A 61 -16.03 17.84 0.93
N ILE A 62 -17.36 17.87 0.77
CA ILE A 62 -18.12 19.10 0.52
C ILE A 62 -19.28 19.17 1.51
N ALA A 63 -19.43 20.30 2.20
CA ALA A 63 -20.59 20.61 3.03
C ALA A 63 -21.85 20.84 2.19
N ALA A 64 -22.37 19.77 1.59
CA ALA A 64 -23.52 19.75 0.69
C ALA A 64 -24.84 19.38 1.40
N GLY A 65 -24.82 19.32 2.74
CA GLY A 65 -25.91 18.80 3.55
C GLY A 65 -25.94 17.27 3.60
N TYR A 66 -27.09 16.70 3.94
CA TYR A 66 -27.29 15.27 4.16
C TYR A 66 -28.43 14.73 3.31
N GLU A 67 -28.43 13.42 3.11
CA GLU A 67 -29.64 12.72 2.69
C GLU A 67 -30.74 12.91 3.75
N MET A 68 -32.01 13.02 3.32
CA MET A 68 -33.13 13.24 4.22
C MET A 68 -34.09 12.05 4.11
N ASP A 69 -34.34 11.37 5.23
CA ASP A 69 -35.26 10.23 5.27
C ASP A 69 -36.04 10.16 6.58
N TYR A 70 -37.08 9.34 6.62
CA TYR A 70 -37.87 9.08 7.81
C TYR A 70 -37.13 8.15 8.76
N ALA A 71 -37.27 8.40 10.07
CA ALA A 71 -36.59 7.62 11.10
C ALA A 71 -36.99 6.13 11.10
N ALA A 72 -38.19 5.81 10.62
CA ALA A 72 -38.67 4.44 10.44
C ALA A 72 -39.86 4.40 9.48
N ILE A 73 -40.09 3.22 8.89
CA ILE A 73 -41.35 2.85 8.23
C ILE A 73 -42.01 1.77 9.08
N VAL A 74 -43.22 2.04 9.58
CA VAL A 74 -43.99 1.11 10.43
C VAL A 74 -45.31 0.82 9.73
N ASP A 75 -45.57 -0.46 9.45
CA ASP A 75 -46.75 -0.91 8.69
C ASP A 75 -46.93 -0.22 7.32
N GLY A 76 -45.81 0.13 6.67
CA GLY A 76 -45.80 0.80 5.37
C GLY A 76 -45.99 2.32 5.43
N GLU A 77 -46.16 2.90 6.62
CA GLU A 77 -46.31 4.34 6.80
C GLU A 77 -45.03 4.94 7.41
N PRO A 78 -44.56 6.09 6.91
CA PRO A 78 -43.41 6.78 7.47
C PRO A 78 -43.71 7.36 8.86
N VAL A 79 -42.72 7.32 9.75
CA VAL A 79 -42.81 7.86 11.11
C VAL A 79 -42.12 9.21 11.21
N GLY A 80 -42.90 10.24 11.55
CA GLY A 80 -42.39 11.60 11.80
C GLY A 80 -42.14 12.39 10.51
N GLU A 81 -41.33 13.45 10.62
CA GLU A 81 -40.87 14.24 9.48
C GLU A 81 -39.48 13.75 9.03
N PRO A 82 -39.14 13.85 7.74
CA PRO A 82 -37.79 13.51 7.26
C PRO A 82 -36.72 14.28 8.03
N GLN A 83 -35.68 13.57 8.47
CA GLN A 83 -34.52 14.09 9.18
C GLN A 83 -33.24 13.76 8.40
N PRO A 84 -32.10 14.42 8.70
CA PRO A 84 -30.82 13.99 8.17
C PRO A 84 -30.58 12.50 8.45
N TYR A 85 -30.40 11.74 7.38
CA TYR A 85 -30.11 10.33 7.39
C TYR A 85 -28.60 10.13 7.25
N GLN A 86 -28.00 9.45 8.22
CA GLN A 86 -26.57 9.19 8.25
C GLN A 86 -26.34 7.70 8.55
N ASN A 87 -25.50 7.06 7.75
CA ASN A 87 -25.06 5.68 7.96
C ASN A 87 -23.84 5.57 8.90
N HIS A 88 -23.50 6.66 9.60
CA HIS A 88 -22.31 6.79 10.45
C HIS A 88 -20.96 6.60 9.73
N ALA A 89 -20.95 6.57 8.39
CA ALA A 89 -19.71 6.49 7.64
C ALA A 89 -18.98 7.84 7.67
N PHE A 90 -17.65 7.76 7.73
CA PHE A 90 -16.77 8.92 7.66
C PHE A 90 -15.89 8.82 6.42
N TYR A 91 -15.88 9.85 5.58
CA TYR A 91 -15.01 9.97 4.41
C TYR A 91 -13.67 10.53 4.85
N GLY A 92 -12.59 9.97 4.33
CA GLY A 92 -11.25 10.43 4.63
C GLY A 92 -10.26 9.72 3.73
N PRO A 93 -9.00 10.17 3.68
CA PRO A 93 -8.00 9.61 2.78
C PRO A 93 -7.42 8.26 3.23
N GLY A 94 -7.71 7.82 4.47
CA GLY A 94 -7.15 6.62 5.08
C GLY A 94 -7.70 5.31 4.53
N TYR A 95 -6.90 4.25 4.67
CA TYR A 95 -7.19 2.89 4.25
C TYR A 95 -6.47 1.89 5.17
N PRO A 96 -6.96 0.65 5.29
CA PRO A 96 -6.33 -0.36 6.11
C PRO A 96 -5.15 -0.99 5.37
N ILE A 97 -4.10 -1.33 6.13
CA ILE A 97 -3.03 -2.25 5.69
C ILE A 97 -3.13 -3.61 6.39
N ALA A 98 -4.29 -3.87 7.00
CA ALA A 98 -4.58 -5.16 7.61
C ALA A 98 -4.91 -6.19 6.53
N HIS A 99 -4.63 -7.46 6.82
CA HIS A 99 -5.04 -8.58 5.98
C HIS A 99 -6.55 -8.53 5.69
N PRO A 100 -7.01 -8.76 4.45
CA PRO A 100 -8.42 -8.61 4.09
C PRO A 100 -9.34 -9.57 4.84
N GLY A 101 -8.85 -10.74 5.29
CA GLY A 101 -9.60 -11.62 6.20
C GLY A 101 -9.83 -11.05 7.62
N ILE A 102 -9.06 -10.04 8.03
CA ILE A 102 -9.18 -9.37 9.34
C ILE A 102 -10.04 -8.10 9.24
N PHE A 103 -9.89 -7.34 8.16
CA PHE A 103 -10.60 -6.08 7.98
C PHE A 103 -10.98 -5.82 6.51
N PRO A 104 -12.21 -5.36 6.20
CA PRO A 104 -13.29 -4.98 7.12
C PRO A 104 -13.82 -6.11 8.02
N GLN A 105 -14.47 -5.74 9.13
CA GLN A 105 -15.00 -6.76 10.05
C GLN A 105 -16.12 -7.54 9.36
N ASN A 106 -15.93 -8.85 9.24
CA ASN A 106 -16.91 -9.79 8.69
C ASN A 106 -17.28 -10.81 9.79
N PRO A 107 -18.57 -11.07 10.06
CA PRO A 107 -18.99 -12.09 11.02
C PRO A 107 -18.42 -13.49 10.71
N ASP A 108 -18.32 -13.85 9.44
CA ASP A 108 -17.82 -15.16 9.00
C ASP A 108 -16.31 -15.28 9.20
N ALA A 109 -15.58 -14.15 9.24
CA ALA A 109 -14.17 -14.13 9.59
C ALA A 109 -13.87 -14.62 11.02
N GLN A 110 -14.87 -14.73 11.89
CA GLN A 110 -14.72 -15.23 13.25
C GLN A 110 -14.51 -16.75 13.33
N ALA A 111 -14.65 -17.46 12.21
CA ALA A 111 -14.30 -18.87 12.12
C ALA A 111 -12.80 -19.12 12.39
N TRP A 112 -11.95 -18.14 12.08
CA TRP A 112 -10.51 -18.19 12.30
C TRP A 112 -10.02 -17.04 13.19
N SER A 113 -8.99 -17.32 13.98
CA SER A 113 -8.28 -16.33 14.77
C SER A 113 -7.47 -15.38 13.88
N ILE A 114 -7.09 -14.22 14.43
CA ILE A 114 -6.22 -13.26 13.76
C ILE A 114 -4.88 -13.92 13.35
N GLN A 115 -4.32 -14.78 14.20
CA GLN A 115 -3.05 -15.47 13.91
C GLN A 115 -3.18 -16.40 12.72
N GLU A 116 -4.30 -17.11 12.59
CA GLU A 116 -4.58 -17.99 11.45
C GLU A 116 -4.77 -17.17 10.18
N TRP A 117 -5.54 -16.09 10.22
CA TRP A 117 -5.70 -15.17 9.09
C TRP A 117 -4.38 -14.61 8.56
N LEU A 118 -3.41 -14.33 9.44
CA LEU A 118 -2.09 -13.85 9.03
C LEU A 118 -1.24 -14.93 8.32
N THR A 119 -1.70 -16.18 8.28
CA THR A 119 -1.07 -17.28 7.54
C THR A 119 -1.81 -17.65 6.26
N PHE A 120 -2.97 -17.05 6.00
CA PHE A 120 -3.71 -17.24 4.76
C PHE A 120 -3.09 -16.37 3.66
N ASP A 121 -2.62 -16.98 2.56
CA ASP A 121 -2.02 -16.24 1.45
C ASP A 121 -3.05 -15.99 0.35
N TYR A 122 -3.84 -14.92 0.52
CA TYR A 122 -4.82 -14.54 -0.51
C TYR A 122 -4.19 -14.06 -1.82
N ARG A 123 -2.90 -13.65 -1.81
CA ARG A 123 -2.19 -13.18 -3.00
C ARG A 123 -1.71 -14.34 -3.86
N ALA A 124 -1.44 -15.49 -3.25
CA ALA A 124 -1.23 -16.75 -3.93
C ALA A 124 -2.55 -17.39 -4.42
N GLU A 125 -3.65 -16.64 -4.42
CA GLU A 125 -4.98 -17.07 -4.89
C GLU A 125 -5.61 -18.24 -4.13
N TRP A 126 -5.17 -18.49 -2.89
CA TRP A 126 -5.75 -19.54 -2.04
C TRP A 126 -7.28 -19.42 -1.96
N GLY A 127 -7.96 -20.56 -2.09
CA GLY A 127 -9.43 -20.65 -2.03
C GLY A 127 -10.17 -20.12 -3.27
N THR A 128 -9.49 -19.78 -4.36
CA THR A 128 -10.19 -19.56 -5.66
C THR A 128 -10.45 -20.89 -6.35
N ASP A 129 -11.51 -20.99 -7.14
CA ASP A 129 -11.78 -22.19 -7.97
C ASP A 129 -10.53 -22.56 -8.81
N ASP A 130 -9.89 -21.56 -9.42
CA ASP A 130 -8.71 -21.76 -10.23
C ASP A 130 -7.49 -22.27 -9.44
N PHE A 131 -7.36 -21.88 -8.17
CA PHE A 131 -6.32 -22.42 -7.31
C PHE A 131 -6.65 -23.84 -6.84
N GLU A 132 -7.88 -24.05 -6.38
CA GLU A 132 -8.30 -25.28 -5.72
C GLU A 132 -8.39 -26.47 -6.68
N ASP A 133 -8.77 -26.29 -7.96
CA ASP A 133 -8.73 -27.43 -8.89
C ASP A 133 -7.30 -27.97 -9.05
N VAL A 134 -6.28 -27.10 -8.95
CA VAL A 134 -4.87 -27.49 -9.11
C VAL A 134 -4.32 -28.07 -7.82
N ALA A 135 -4.61 -27.42 -6.70
CA ALA A 135 -4.21 -27.90 -5.38
C ALA A 135 -4.70 -29.34 -5.14
N PHE A 136 -5.86 -29.70 -5.70
CA PHE A 136 -6.37 -31.07 -5.70
C PHE A 136 -5.45 -32.07 -6.43
N TYR A 137 -4.91 -31.72 -7.60
CA TYR A 137 -3.93 -32.57 -8.31
C TYR A 137 -2.61 -32.68 -7.55
N TYR A 138 -2.17 -31.58 -6.92
CA TYR A 138 -0.99 -31.60 -6.06
C TYR A 138 -1.18 -32.46 -4.81
N GLU A 139 -2.36 -32.44 -4.19
CA GLU A 139 -2.70 -33.30 -3.06
C GLU A 139 -2.60 -34.79 -3.47
N ASP A 140 -3.19 -35.17 -4.60
CA ASP A 140 -3.07 -36.55 -5.14
C ASP A 140 -1.61 -36.94 -5.37
N THR A 141 -0.82 -36.04 -5.97
CA THR A 141 0.57 -36.30 -6.33
C THR A 141 1.49 -36.38 -5.11
N PHE A 142 1.45 -35.39 -4.21
CA PHE A 142 2.43 -35.23 -3.13
C PHE A 142 2.01 -35.88 -1.80
N ASP A 143 0.72 -36.08 -1.55
CA ASP A 143 0.25 -36.69 -0.31
C ASP A 143 -0.14 -38.17 -0.48
N PHE A 144 -0.28 -38.67 -1.72
CA PHE A 144 -0.56 -40.09 -1.99
C PHE A 144 0.51 -40.76 -2.86
N VAL A 145 0.75 -40.28 -4.09
CA VAL A 145 1.64 -40.99 -5.03
C VAL A 145 3.12 -40.90 -4.61
N ALA A 146 3.61 -39.71 -4.30
CA ALA A 146 5.02 -39.51 -3.98
C ALA A 146 5.47 -40.27 -2.72
N PRO A 147 4.71 -40.28 -1.61
CA PRO A 147 5.04 -41.10 -0.44
C PRO A 147 5.12 -42.60 -0.77
N ASP A 148 4.18 -43.14 -1.56
CA ASP A 148 4.19 -44.55 -1.96
C ASP A 148 5.45 -44.88 -2.81
N VAL A 149 5.83 -44.00 -3.74
CA VAL A 149 7.03 -44.17 -4.57
C VAL A 149 8.33 -44.04 -3.75
N ILE A 150 8.35 -43.14 -2.76
CA ILE A 150 9.49 -43.00 -1.83
C ILE A 150 9.63 -44.25 -0.96
N ASP A 151 8.54 -44.79 -0.44
CA ASP A 151 8.54 -46.04 0.34
C ASP A 151 9.06 -47.20 -0.51
N LEU A 152 8.59 -47.33 -1.76
CA LEU A 152 9.12 -48.33 -2.71
C LEU A 152 10.62 -48.14 -2.99
N ALA A 153 11.10 -46.90 -3.05
CA ALA A 153 12.51 -46.62 -3.25
C ALA A 153 13.38 -47.06 -2.06
N TYR A 154 12.90 -46.83 -0.83
CA TYR A 154 13.56 -47.31 0.38
C TYR A 154 13.51 -48.85 0.49
N GLU A 155 12.37 -49.49 0.17
CA GLU A 155 12.26 -50.96 0.14
C GLU A 155 13.23 -51.59 -0.86
N ALA A 156 13.34 -51.03 -2.06
CA ALA A 156 14.29 -51.47 -3.08
C ALA A 156 15.75 -51.28 -2.62
N ALA A 157 16.04 -50.17 -1.92
CA ALA A 157 17.36 -49.91 -1.37
C ALA A 157 17.78 -50.94 -0.30
N GLU A 158 16.85 -51.43 0.53
CA GLU A 158 17.13 -52.54 1.47
C GLU A 158 17.52 -53.85 0.75
N GLY A 159 16.98 -54.05 -0.46
CA GLY A 159 17.26 -55.19 -1.33
C GLY A 159 18.48 -55.03 -2.24
N ASP A 160 19.10 -53.84 -2.31
CA ASP A 160 20.07 -53.46 -3.36
C ASP A 160 19.47 -53.66 -4.77
N GLU A 161 18.17 -53.38 -4.91
CA GLU A 161 17.40 -53.44 -6.14
C GLU A 161 17.08 -52.03 -6.65
N VAL A 162 16.78 -51.92 -7.95
CA VAL A 162 16.31 -50.65 -8.52
C VAL A 162 14.80 -50.54 -8.22
N PRO A 163 14.32 -49.38 -7.74
CA PRO A 163 12.88 -49.15 -7.55
C PRO A 163 12.13 -49.37 -8.86
N PRO A 164 10.83 -49.71 -8.82
CA PRO A 164 10.06 -49.92 -10.03
C PRO A 164 10.11 -48.71 -10.97
N VAL A 165 10.61 -48.91 -12.18
CA VAL A 165 10.81 -47.81 -13.15
C VAL A 165 9.49 -47.18 -13.57
N ASP A 166 8.43 -47.99 -13.68
CA ASP A 166 7.10 -47.51 -14.07
C ASP A 166 6.56 -46.51 -13.03
N ASP A 167 6.67 -46.81 -11.73
CA ASP A 167 6.25 -45.93 -10.63
C ASP A 167 7.09 -44.64 -10.54
N LEU A 168 8.40 -44.71 -10.81
CA LEU A 168 9.26 -43.52 -10.88
C LEU A 168 8.88 -42.59 -12.04
N LEU A 169 8.59 -43.17 -13.21
CA LEU A 169 8.18 -42.39 -14.37
C LEU A 169 6.76 -41.83 -14.20
N GLU A 170 5.85 -42.59 -13.58
CA GLU A 170 4.51 -42.10 -13.23
C GLU A 170 4.58 -40.90 -12.28
N LEU A 171 5.43 -40.94 -11.25
CA LEU A 171 5.66 -39.78 -10.39
C LEU A 171 6.18 -38.57 -11.18
N LEU A 172 7.17 -38.78 -12.07
CA LEU A 172 7.71 -37.68 -12.88
C LEU A 172 6.66 -37.08 -13.82
N ASP A 173 5.84 -37.93 -14.45
CA ASP A 173 4.78 -37.52 -15.36
C ASP A 173 3.69 -36.74 -14.61
N LEU A 174 3.27 -37.20 -13.43
CA LEU A 174 2.30 -36.48 -12.59
C LEU A 174 2.83 -35.13 -12.12
N VAL A 175 4.08 -35.07 -11.66
CA VAL A 175 4.70 -33.80 -11.26
C VAL A 175 4.85 -32.86 -12.47
N ALA A 176 5.15 -33.38 -13.66
CA ALA A 176 5.23 -32.59 -14.89
C ALA A 176 3.86 -32.14 -15.41
N GLU A 177 2.81 -32.96 -15.31
CA GLU A 177 1.43 -32.62 -15.68
C GLU A 177 0.89 -31.53 -14.74
N ALA A 178 1.14 -31.68 -13.45
CA ALA A 178 0.76 -30.67 -12.46
C ALA A 178 1.48 -29.33 -12.71
N ALA A 179 2.69 -29.36 -13.29
CA ALA A 179 3.40 -28.16 -13.77
C ALA A 179 2.82 -27.54 -15.06
N ASP A 180 2.22 -28.34 -15.94
CA ASP A 180 1.67 -27.90 -17.23
C ASP A 180 0.21 -27.40 -17.11
N GLU A 181 -0.60 -27.97 -16.21
CA GLU A 181 -2.02 -27.67 -16.10
C GLU A 181 -2.34 -26.27 -15.52
N ARG A 182 -1.55 -25.72 -14.59
CA ARG A 182 -1.66 -24.32 -14.13
C ARG A 182 -0.38 -23.84 -13.44
N ALA A 183 0.57 -23.30 -14.23
CA ALA A 183 1.54 -22.29 -13.75
C ALA A 183 0.84 -20.96 -13.34
N VAL A 184 -0.30 -21.04 -12.65
CA VAL A 184 -1.07 -19.91 -12.18
C VAL A 184 -0.67 -19.68 -10.72
N GLN A 185 0.28 -18.76 -10.55
CA GLN A 185 0.47 -17.88 -9.39
C GLN A 185 1.22 -18.35 -8.12
N MET A 186 1.80 -19.55 -8.03
CA MET A 186 2.47 -19.95 -6.77
C MET A 186 4.01 -19.93 -6.77
N ALA A 187 4.68 -19.99 -7.92
CA ALA A 187 6.14 -19.96 -7.98
C ALA A 187 6.67 -19.31 -9.26
N SER A 188 7.93 -18.90 -9.26
CA SER A 188 8.56 -18.48 -10.51
C SER A 188 8.65 -19.69 -11.45
N ALA A 189 8.34 -19.49 -12.73
CA ALA A 189 8.48 -20.55 -13.73
C ALA A 189 9.91 -21.15 -13.73
N ASP A 190 10.90 -20.33 -13.40
CA ASP A 190 12.30 -20.72 -13.25
C ASP A 190 12.52 -21.70 -12.08
N ASP A 191 11.86 -21.50 -10.93
CA ASP A 191 11.96 -22.40 -9.77
C ASP A 191 11.32 -23.76 -10.06
N LEU A 192 10.19 -23.75 -10.76
CA LEU A 192 9.48 -24.96 -11.17
C LEU A 192 10.29 -25.78 -12.18
N GLU A 193 10.84 -25.12 -13.20
CA GLU A 193 11.72 -25.75 -14.19
C GLU A 193 12.98 -26.32 -13.52
N ALA A 194 13.57 -25.58 -12.58
CA ALA A 194 14.72 -26.04 -11.82
C ALA A 194 14.40 -27.27 -10.94
N ALA A 195 13.21 -27.31 -10.31
CA ALA A 195 12.78 -28.43 -9.49
C ALA A 195 12.50 -29.68 -10.32
N LEU A 196 11.79 -29.55 -11.44
CA LEU A 196 11.53 -30.64 -12.39
C LEU A 196 12.83 -31.23 -12.96
N ALA A 197 13.76 -30.37 -13.38
CA ALA A 197 15.06 -30.80 -13.89
C ALA A 197 15.86 -31.59 -12.83
N ARG A 198 15.72 -31.21 -11.56
CA ARG A 198 16.34 -31.90 -10.42
C ARG A 198 15.75 -33.29 -10.22
N LEU A 199 14.42 -33.38 -10.15
CA LEU A 199 13.69 -34.63 -9.94
C LEU A 199 13.94 -35.61 -11.09
N SER A 200 13.82 -35.14 -12.33
CA SER A 200 14.13 -35.92 -13.54
C SER A 200 15.57 -36.45 -13.50
N GLY A 201 16.54 -35.61 -13.15
CA GLY A 201 17.95 -36.01 -13.07
C GLY A 201 18.23 -37.06 -11.97
N THR A 202 17.46 -37.03 -10.88
CA THR A 202 17.56 -38.04 -9.81
C THR A 202 16.93 -39.37 -10.23
N ILE A 203 15.78 -39.33 -10.89
CA ILE A 203 15.13 -40.53 -11.44
C ILE A 203 16.01 -41.19 -12.52
N ASP A 204 16.60 -40.40 -13.42
CA ASP A 204 17.54 -40.91 -14.43
C ASP A 204 18.75 -41.61 -13.80
N ALA A 205 19.30 -41.05 -12.72
CA ALA A 205 20.42 -41.64 -11.98
C ALA A 205 20.02 -42.97 -11.32
N ILE A 206 18.83 -43.04 -10.74
CA ILE A 206 18.26 -44.27 -10.17
C ILE A 206 18.13 -45.35 -11.24
N ILE A 207 17.52 -45.03 -12.38
CA ILE A 207 17.32 -45.96 -13.50
C ILE A 207 18.65 -46.45 -14.07
N ALA A 208 19.66 -45.58 -14.13
CA ALA A 208 21.00 -45.91 -14.59
C ALA A 208 21.83 -46.73 -13.57
N GLY A 209 21.34 -46.90 -12.33
CA GLY A 209 22.06 -47.57 -11.25
C GLY A 209 23.28 -46.76 -10.78
N GLU A 210 23.19 -45.43 -10.82
CA GLU A 210 24.26 -44.54 -10.39
C GLU A 210 24.20 -44.28 -8.88
N GLY A 211 25.31 -44.55 -8.19
CA GLY A 211 25.43 -44.27 -6.76
C GLY A 211 24.95 -45.41 -5.85
N ASP A 212 24.84 -45.09 -4.56
CA ASP A 212 24.38 -46.00 -3.51
C ASP A 212 22.86 -45.92 -3.37
N ALA A 213 22.18 -47.06 -3.29
CA ALA A 213 20.72 -47.14 -3.37
C ALA A 213 20.02 -46.36 -2.24
N GLN A 214 20.54 -46.44 -1.01
CA GLN A 214 20.05 -45.66 0.12
C GLN A 214 20.20 -44.15 -0.12
N THR A 215 21.38 -43.74 -0.59
CA THR A 215 21.65 -42.34 -0.93
C THR A 215 20.72 -41.82 -2.04
N MET A 216 20.35 -42.67 -3.00
CA MET A 216 19.43 -42.30 -4.07
C MET A 216 17.97 -42.19 -3.60
N ALA A 217 17.51 -43.06 -2.70
CA ALA A 217 16.20 -42.93 -2.07
C ALA A 217 16.08 -41.62 -1.25
N GLU A 218 17.10 -41.30 -0.44
CA GLU A 218 17.17 -40.03 0.31
C GLU A 218 17.17 -38.81 -0.63
N ARG A 219 17.83 -38.93 -1.78
CA ARG A 219 17.87 -37.86 -2.78
C ARG A 219 16.52 -37.70 -3.50
N LEU A 220 15.84 -38.79 -3.81
CA LEU A 220 14.50 -38.77 -4.39
C LEU A 220 13.52 -38.07 -3.45
N GLU A 221 13.49 -38.46 -2.16
CA GLU A 221 12.66 -37.80 -1.14
C GLU A 221 12.95 -36.30 -1.06
N ALA A 222 14.24 -35.92 -1.05
CA ALA A 222 14.63 -34.51 -1.01
C ALA A 222 14.23 -33.73 -2.27
N ASP A 223 14.38 -34.30 -3.47
CA ASP A 223 14.03 -33.62 -4.72
C ASP A 223 12.50 -33.59 -4.94
N VAL A 224 11.75 -34.57 -4.43
CA VAL A 224 10.27 -34.52 -4.33
C VAL A 224 9.83 -33.39 -3.42
N GLU A 225 10.45 -33.21 -2.26
CA GLU A 225 10.13 -32.11 -1.35
C GLU A 225 10.49 -30.74 -1.98
N VAL A 226 11.60 -30.66 -2.72
CA VAL A 226 11.94 -29.46 -3.51
C VAL A 226 10.86 -29.18 -4.57
N ALA A 227 10.38 -30.21 -5.27
CA ALA A 227 9.26 -30.06 -6.21
C ALA A 227 8.01 -29.58 -5.49
N ARG A 228 7.59 -30.25 -4.41
CA ARG A 228 6.45 -29.90 -3.56
C ARG A 228 6.46 -28.41 -3.17
N LEU A 229 7.58 -27.92 -2.65
CA LEU A 229 7.76 -26.51 -2.26
C LEU A 229 7.77 -25.57 -3.48
N ALA A 230 8.33 -26.01 -4.61
CA ALA A 230 8.31 -25.24 -5.85
C ALA A 230 6.90 -25.12 -6.46
N PHE A 231 5.96 -26.01 -6.13
CA PHE A 231 4.54 -25.82 -6.45
C PHE A 231 3.82 -24.89 -5.48
N GLY A 232 4.49 -24.44 -4.40
CA GLY A 232 3.84 -23.72 -3.30
C GLY A 232 2.89 -24.61 -2.47
N TYR A 233 2.99 -25.94 -2.61
CA TYR A 233 2.15 -26.89 -1.90
C TYR A 233 2.67 -27.13 -0.48
N GLY A 234 1.94 -26.66 0.53
CA GLY A 234 2.40 -26.69 1.93
C GLY A 234 1.57 -25.82 2.85
N PHE A 235 0.28 -26.13 2.97
CA PHE A 235 -0.62 -25.33 3.79
C PHE A 235 -0.34 -25.48 5.29
N PRO A 236 -0.42 -24.39 6.07
CA PRO A 236 -0.57 -24.49 7.53
C PRO A 236 -1.75 -25.41 7.88
N GLU A 237 -1.68 -26.08 9.04
CA GLU A 237 -2.70 -27.06 9.47
C GLU A 237 -4.14 -26.53 9.38
N VAL A 238 -4.33 -25.25 9.71
CA VAL A 238 -5.65 -24.58 9.66
C VAL A 238 -6.19 -24.40 8.23
N TRP A 239 -5.32 -24.40 7.22
CA TRP A 239 -5.66 -24.23 5.81
C TRP A 239 -5.44 -25.52 5.02
N ALA A 240 -5.30 -26.67 5.67
CA ALA A 240 -5.00 -27.93 5.02
C ALA A 240 -6.13 -28.39 4.09
N TYR A 241 -7.38 -28.14 4.48
CA TYR A 241 -8.56 -28.53 3.71
C TYR A 241 -9.02 -27.41 2.78
N SER A 242 -9.37 -27.80 1.54
CA SER A 242 -9.86 -26.86 0.52
C SER A 242 -11.14 -26.15 0.95
N ASP A 243 -12.06 -26.84 1.64
CA ASP A 243 -13.29 -26.25 2.18
C ASP A 243 -13.00 -25.01 3.06
N ASP A 244 -12.01 -25.09 3.96
CA ASP A 244 -11.62 -23.95 4.81
C ASP A 244 -11.04 -22.79 4.00
N ARG A 245 -10.27 -23.09 2.94
CA ARG A 245 -9.69 -22.07 2.06
C ARG A 245 -10.76 -21.38 1.20
N LEU A 246 -11.70 -22.14 0.65
CA LEU A 246 -12.85 -21.64 -0.12
C LEU A 246 -13.70 -20.69 0.75
N GLU A 247 -14.06 -21.12 1.96
CA GLU A 247 -14.84 -20.28 2.89
C GLU A 247 -14.06 -19.02 3.31
N ALA A 248 -12.75 -19.14 3.57
CA ALA A 248 -11.90 -17.99 3.87
C ALA A 248 -11.80 -17.02 2.68
N ARG A 249 -11.78 -17.55 1.45
CA ARG A 249 -11.73 -16.74 0.24
C ARG A 249 -12.99 -15.91 0.04
N GLU A 250 -14.16 -16.45 0.35
CA GLU A 250 -15.43 -15.68 0.28
C GLU A 250 -15.37 -14.44 1.19
N VAL A 251 -14.82 -14.58 2.40
CA VAL A 251 -14.61 -13.47 3.33
C VAL A 251 -13.66 -12.43 2.73
N VAL A 252 -12.53 -12.88 2.18
CA VAL A 252 -11.52 -12.01 1.56
C VAL A 252 -12.10 -11.24 0.39
N ASP A 253 -12.77 -11.91 -0.56
CA ASP A 253 -13.32 -11.29 -1.75
C ASP A 253 -14.42 -10.29 -1.40
N TRP A 254 -15.28 -10.62 -0.44
CA TRP A 254 -16.27 -9.67 0.08
C TRP A 254 -15.61 -8.42 0.67
N ASN A 255 -14.56 -8.63 1.47
CA ASN A 255 -13.85 -7.53 2.11
C ASN A 255 -13.08 -6.67 1.10
N LEU A 256 -12.44 -7.27 0.09
CA LEU A 256 -11.80 -6.55 -1.01
C LEU A 256 -12.83 -5.69 -1.78
N MET A 257 -14.02 -6.24 -2.07
CA MET A 257 -15.11 -5.47 -2.69
C MET A 257 -15.49 -4.24 -1.86
N LEU A 258 -15.61 -4.36 -0.53
CA LEU A 258 -15.89 -3.23 0.35
C LEU A 258 -14.75 -2.20 0.38
N LEU A 259 -13.50 -2.65 0.34
CA LEU A 259 -12.34 -1.78 0.30
C LEU A 259 -12.25 -1.01 -1.02
N ASP A 260 -12.62 -1.62 -2.14
CA ASP A 260 -12.72 -0.94 -3.44
C ASP A 260 -13.81 0.14 -3.44
N GLN A 261 -14.98 -0.13 -2.86
CA GLN A 261 -16.00 0.92 -2.65
C GLN A 261 -15.44 2.07 -1.79
N LYS A 262 -14.64 1.74 -0.77
CA LYS A 262 -13.99 2.77 0.05
C LYS A 262 -12.94 3.55 -0.73
N ARG A 263 -12.22 2.91 -1.66
CA ARG A 263 -11.24 3.55 -2.57
C ARG A 263 -11.92 4.61 -3.43
N GLU A 264 -13.09 4.35 -3.97
CA GLU A 264 -13.85 5.34 -4.74
C GLU A 264 -14.20 6.58 -3.91
N LEU A 265 -14.66 6.39 -2.68
CA LEU A 265 -14.97 7.48 -1.75
C LEU A 265 -13.71 8.27 -1.34
N ARG A 266 -12.57 7.59 -1.20
CA ARG A 266 -11.26 8.21 -0.95
C ARG A 266 -10.83 9.09 -2.12
N VAL A 267 -10.99 8.61 -3.34
CA VAL A 267 -10.71 9.41 -4.54
C VAL A 267 -11.63 10.62 -4.54
N GLN A 268 -12.94 10.45 -4.36
CA GLN A 268 -13.90 11.57 -4.36
C GLN A 268 -13.57 12.66 -3.32
N VAL A 269 -13.26 12.30 -2.07
CA VAL A 269 -12.91 13.31 -1.05
C VAL A 269 -11.64 14.07 -1.41
N MET A 270 -10.65 13.38 -2.00
CA MET A 270 -9.40 14.01 -2.41
C MET A 270 -9.54 14.88 -3.66
N GLU A 271 -10.35 14.44 -4.63
CA GLU A 271 -10.70 15.20 -5.84
C GLU A 271 -11.52 16.45 -5.51
N ASN A 272 -12.46 16.36 -4.56
CA ASN A 272 -13.28 17.50 -4.15
C ASN A 272 -12.52 18.51 -3.27
N GLY A 273 -11.58 18.01 -2.47
CA GLY A 273 -10.72 18.82 -1.59
C GLY A 273 -9.48 19.41 -2.26
N SER A 274 -9.21 19.07 -3.53
CA SER A 274 -8.08 19.62 -4.27
C SER A 274 -8.42 19.97 -5.71
N ARG A 275 -7.53 20.72 -6.37
CA ARG A 275 -7.62 20.95 -7.81
C ARG A 275 -6.22 21.01 -8.42
N LEU A 276 -6.07 20.42 -9.59
CA LEU A 276 -4.86 20.50 -10.40
C LEU A 276 -5.12 21.27 -11.69
N ASP A 277 -4.52 22.45 -11.82
CA ASP A 277 -4.59 23.27 -13.04
C ASP A 277 -3.26 23.20 -13.81
N GLY A 278 -3.32 23.13 -15.15
CA GLY A 278 -2.15 23.12 -16.03
C GLY A 278 -2.30 22.12 -17.20
N PRO A 279 -1.19 21.77 -17.86
CA PRO A 279 0.13 22.39 -17.71
C PRO A 279 0.10 23.85 -18.21
N PHE A 280 0.88 24.71 -17.57
CA PHE A 280 1.18 26.05 -18.04
C PHE A 280 2.56 26.05 -18.68
N PHE A 281 2.62 26.35 -19.98
CA PHE A 281 3.87 26.35 -20.74
C PHE A 281 4.48 27.74 -20.71
N ASP A 282 5.77 27.83 -20.35
CA ASP A 282 6.49 29.11 -20.32
C ASP A 282 6.88 29.57 -21.72
N ASP A 283 7.24 28.62 -22.59
CA ASP A 283 7.68 28.82 -23.96
C ASP A 283 7.07 27.77 -24.91
N VAL A 284 7.26 27.96 -26.23
CA VAL A 284 6.84 26.98 -27.23
C VAL A 284 7.89 25.86 -27.31
N PRO A 285 7.51 24.58 -27.14
CA PRO A 285 8.43 23.46 -27.27
C PRO A 285 9.06 23.34 -28.67
N GLU A 286 10.39 23.26 -28.74
CA GLU A 286 11.17 23.12 -29.98
C GLU A 286 12.18 21.97 -29.86
N VAL A 287 12.53 21.36 -30.99
CA VAL A 287 13.52 20.27 -31.04
C VAL A 287 14.88 20.77 -30.54
N GLY A 288 15.50 20.00 -29.65
CA GLY A 288 16.84 20.24 -29.12
C GLY A 288 16.92 21.41 -28.14
N GLN A 289 15.79 21.90 -27.63
CA GLN A 289 15.74 22.94 -26.61
C GLN A 289 15.11 22.42 -25.31
N SER A 290 15.62 22.90 -24.18
CA SER A 290 14.97 22.70 -22.89
C SER A 290 13.64 23.44 -22.87
N PHE A 291 12.65 22.87 -22.20
CA PHE A 291 11.31 23.45 -22.14
C PHE A 291 10.78 23.36 -20.70
N SER A 292 10.23 24.47 -20.20
CA SER A 292 9.70 24.58 -18.85
C SER A 292 8.18 24.67 -18.84
N PHE A 293 7.58 24.00 -17.86
CA PHE A 293 6.14 24.05 -17.62
C PHE A 293 5.86 23.95 -16.12
N SER A 294 4.65 24.33 -15.74
CA SER A 294 4.22 24.24 -14.35
C SER A 294 2.79 23.73 -14.20
N TYR A 295 2.50 23.17 -13.03
CA TYR A 295 1.17 22.83 -12.57
C TYR A 295 0.85 23.61 -11.30
N ARG A 296 -0.40 24.03 -11.13
CA ARG A 296 -0.88 24.63 -9.90
C ARG A 296 -1.70 23.61 -9.12
N VAL A 297 -1.23 23.25 -7.94
CA VAL A 297 -1.99 22.45 -6.97
C VAL A 297 -2.70 23.41 -6.02
N THR A 298 -4.03 23.32 -5.97
CA THR A 298 -4.89 24.17 -5.14
C THR A 298 -5.57 23.31 -4.09
N ASN A 299 -5.57 23.76 -2.84
CA ASN A 299 -6.45 23.24 -1.80
C ASN A 299 -7.81 23.93 -1.98
N THR A 300 -8.84 23.18 -2.35
CA THR A 300 -10.21 23.72 -2.50
C THR A 300 -11.01 23.60 -1.21
N ASP A 301 -10.51 22.81 -0.25
CA ASP A 301 -11.07 22.72 1.09
C ASP A 301 -10.85 24.03 1.86
N ASP A 302 -11.89 24.46 2.55
CA ASP A 302 -11.91 25.64 3.40
C ASP A 302 -11.86 25.30 4.89
N GLY A 303 -11.71 24.01 5.22
CA GLY A 303 -11.68 23.44 6.55
C GLY A 303 -10.29 23.33 7.15
N HIS A 304 -9.30 22.78 6.44
CA HIS A 304 -7.97 22.52 6.97
C HIS A 304 -6.90 22.47 5.86
N ASN A 305 -5.65 22.15 6.23
CA ASN A 305 -4.55 22.08 5.26
C ASN A 305 -4.63 20.82 4.37
N LEU A 306 -3.97 20.86 3.21
CA LEU A 306 -3.76 19.74 2.30
C LEU A 306 -2.25 19.40 2.18
N PRO A 307 -1.79 18.23 2.65
CA PRO A 307 -2.46 17.33 3.58
C PRO A 307 -2.55 17.93 4.99
N SER A 308 -3.45 17.38 5.81
CA SER A 308 -3.47 17.54 7.26
C SER A 308 -3.11 16.20 7.95
N GLY A 309 -3.06 16.18 9.28
CA GLY A 309 -2.81 14.99 10.09
C GLY A 309 -1.53 15.05 10.93
N SER A 310 -0.91 13.88 11.14
CA SER A 310 0.25 13.68 12.01
C SER A 310 1.48 14.46 11.54
N LEU A 311 1.95 15.41 12.35
CA LEU A 311 3.16 16.16 12.14
C LEU A 311 4.39 15.25 12.24
N GLY A 312 5.08 15.03 11.11
CA GLY A 312 6.30 14.22 11.04
C GLY A 312 6.17 12.86 10.38
N ALA A 313 4.96 12.30 10.39
CA ALA A 313 4.54 11.14 9.63
C ALA A 313 3.27 11.52 8.85
N GLN A 314 3.31 12.68 8.17
CA GLN A 314 2.16 13.14 7.40
C GLN A 314 1.95 12.21 6.20
N PRO A 315 0.68 12.01 5.80
CA PRO A 315 0.38 11.40 4.52
C PRO A 315 1.15 12.06 3.39
N GLU A 316 1.64 11.25 2.47
CA GLU A 316 2.36 11.73 1.31
C GLU A 316 1.36 12.12 0.24
N ILE A 317 1.48 13.36 -0.24
CA ILE A 317 0.81 13.84 -1.45
C ILE A 317 1.88 14.49 -2.31
N TRP A 318 2.04 14.01 -3.54
CA TRP A 318 3.07 14.48 -4.47
C TRP A 318 2.57 14.41 -5.91
N LEU A 319 3.21 15.17 -6.80
CA LEU A 319 2.92 15.11 -8.22
C LEU A 319 3.85 14.12 -8.92
N ASN A 320 3.29 13.26 -9.76
CA ASN A 320 4.03 12.49 -10.74
C ASN A 320 3.69 13.03 -12.14
N VAL A 321 4.74 13.33 -12.91
CA VAL A 321 4.65 13.90 -14.25
C VAL A 321 5.57 13.10 -15.17
N ALA A 322 5.06 12.66 -16.32
CA ALA A 322 5.82 11.92 -17.32
C ALA A 322 5.60 12.50 -18.71
N LEU A 323 6.68 12.66 -19.48
CA LEU A 323 6.66 13.08 -20.88
C LEU A 323 6.99 11.89 -21.77
N VAL A 324 6.08 11.58 -22.68
CA VAL A 324 6.22 10.51 -23.68
C VAL A 324 6.46 11.13 -25.05
N ASP A 325 7.49 10.64 -25.75
CA ASP A 325 7.88 11.09 -27.08
C ASP A 325 6.96 10.53 -28.20
N PRO A 326 7.13 10.96 -29.46
CA PRO A 326 6.31 10.48 -30.58
C PRO A 326 6.40 8.98 -30.87
N ASP A 327 7.43 8.29 -30.37
CA ASP A 327 7.62 6.85 -30.52
C ASP A 327 7.03 6.06 -29.33
N GLY A 328 6.42 6.74 -28.36
CA GLY A 328 5.82 6.12 -27.18
C GLY A 328 6.81 5.84 -26.05
N ILE A 329 7.99 6.47 -26.06
CA ILE A 329 9.03 6.29 -25.03
C ILE A 329 8.94 7.43 -24.01
N THR A 330 8.94 7.09 -22.71
CA THR A 330 9.08 8.09 -21.64
C THR A 330 10.49 8.68 -21.68
N VAL A 331 10.59 9.98 -21.94
CA VAL A 331 11.87 10.71 -22.07
C VAL A 331 12.16 11.64 -20.91
N PHE A 332 11.18 11.89 -20.04
CA PHE A 332 11.33 12.65 -18.80
C PHE A 332 10.27 12.19 -17.80
N GLU A 333 10.64 12.03 -16.53
CA GLU A 333 9.72 11.75 -15.44
C GLU A 333 10.20 12.40 -14.13
N SER A 334 9.26 12.92 -13.34
CA SER A 334 9.47 13.37 -11.96
C SER A 334 8.32 12.85 -11.08
N GLY A 335 8.56 12.66 -9.79
CA GLY A 335 7.62 12.06 -8.84
C GLY A 335 7.50 10.54 -8.95
N TYR A 336 8.49 9.88 -9.56
CA TYR A 336 8.57 8.43 -9.58
C TYR A 336 8.99 7.88 -8.20
N VAL A 337 8.77 6.59 -8.01
CA VAL A 337 9.17 5.86 -6.81
C VAL A 337 10.24 4.84 -7.15
N ASP A 338 11.10 4.54 -6.19
CA ASP A 338 12.16 3.53 -6.29
C ASP A 338 11.60 2.11 -6.19
N GLY A 339 12.45 1.09 -6.34
CA GLY A 339 12.05 -0.31 -6.24
C GLY A 339 11.49 -0.72 -4.86
N ASN A 340 11.68 0.10 -3.84
CA ASN A 340 11.13 -0.07 -2.49
C ASN A 340 9.88 0.79 -2.24
N GLY A 341 9.40 1.53 -3.26
CA GLY A 341 8.24 2.41 -3.17
C GLY A 341 8.50 3.77 -2.52
N ASP A 342 9.72 4.18 -2.18
CA ASP A 342 9.97 5.55 -1.73
C ASP A 342 10.04 6.51 -2.92
N MET A 343 9.61 7.76 -2.75
CA MET A 343 9.95 8.81 -3.73
C MET A 343 11.47 8.89 -3.87
N ALA A 344 11.98 9.24 -5.05
CA ALA A 344 13.42 9.41 -5.30
C ALA A 344 14.01 10.67 -4.62
N ASP A 345 13.73 10.85 -3.33
CA ASP A 345 14.23 11.92 -2.46
C ASP A 345 15.37 11.41 -1.55
N LEU A 346 15.73 12.20 -0.53
CA LEU A 346 16.78 11.88 0.44
C LEU A 346 16.51 10.64 1.32
N HIS A 347 15.30 10.09 1.28
CA HIS A 347 14.93 8.88 2.03
C HIS A 347 14.93 7.61 1.18
N SER A 348 15.04 7.70 -0.14
CA SER A 348 15.20 6.54 -1.01
C SER A 348 16.53 5.83 -0.73
N LEU A 349 16.45 4.51 -0.57
CA LEU A 349 17.63 3.67 -0.40
C LEU A 349 18.43 3.53 -1.70
N GLU A 350 17.75 3.54 -2.84
CA GLU A 350 18.37 3.44 -4.17
C GLU A 350 19.05 4.75 -4.59
N VAL A 351 18.51 5.91 -4.19
CA VAL A 351 19.22 7.19 -4.32
C VAL A 351 20.48 7.18 -3.43
N ALA A 352 20.36 6.69 -2.20
CA ALA A 352 21.48 6.63 -1.26
C ALA A 352 22.61 5.67 -1.70
N SER A 353 22.29 4.57 -2.39
CA SER A 353 23.28 3.65 -2.98
C SER A 353 23.84 4.16 -4.31
N GLY A 354 23.14 5.08 -4.98
CA GLY A 354 23.49 5.58 -6.31
C GLY A 354 23.00 4.68 -7.45
N ASP A 355 22.03 3.81 -7.18
CA ASP A 355 21.39 2.95 -8.19
C ASP A 355 20.41 3.75 -9.06
N ILE A 356 19.80 4.79 -8.51
CA ILE A 356 18.98 5.78 -9.23
C ILE A 356 19.44 7.21 -8.92
N GLU A 357 19.11 8.15 -9.81
CA GLU A 357 19.36 9.58 -9.59
C GLU A 357 18.32 10.16 -8.62
N HIS A 358 18.73 11.21 -7.89
CA HIS A 358 17.83 12.00 -7.04
C HIS A 358 16.90 12.86 -7.92
N ASP A 359 15.60 12.88 -7.61
CA ASP A 359 14.64 13.73 -8.30
C ASP A 359 14.67 15.16 -7.74
N ASP A 360 15.51 15.99 -8.35
CA ASP A 360 15.67 17.41 -8.00
C ASP A 360 14.41 18.26 -8.26
N GLN A 361 13.43 17.74 -9.00
CA GLN A 361 12.19 18.44 -9.39
C GLN A 361 10.95 17.90 -8.65
N LEU A 362 11.14 17.02 -7.66
CA LEU A 362 10.06 16.41 -6.88
C LEU A 362 9.20 17.47 -6.16
N PHE A 363 7.95 17.60 -6.59
CA PHE A 363 6.93 18.33 -5.84
C PHE A 363 6.21 17.41 -4.85
N ASN A 364 6.42 17.61 -3.55
CA ASN A 364 5.69 16.93 -2.48
C ASN A 364 5.21 17.89 -1.39
N LEU A 365 4.08 17.55 -0.76
CA LEU A 365 3.42 18.34 0.29
C LEU A 365 3.70 17.79 1.70
N GLN A 366 4.55 16.78 1.83
CA GLN A 366 4.84 16.14 3.10
C GLN A 366 5.65 17.07 4.02
N THR A 367 5.16 17.35 5.22
CA THR A 367 5.96 18.06 6.23
C THR A 367 7.10 17.18 6.73
N LYS A 368 8.33 17.68 6.62
CA LYS A 368 9.54 16.97 7.07
C LYS A 368 10.04 17.54 8.40
N PHE A 369 10.65 16.71 9.26
CA PHE A 369 11.45 17.24 10.37
C PHE A 369 12.83 17.61 9.88
N LEU A 370 13.29 18.78 10.26
CA LEU A 370 14.66 19.23 10.07
C LEU A 370 15.36 19.25 11.43
N THR A 371 16.43 18.47 11.54
CA THR A 371 17.31 18.44 12.72
C THR A 371 18.64 19.12 12.39
N THR A 372 19.04 20.10 13.21
CA THR A 372 20.37 20.69 13.16
C THR A 372 21.34 19.79 13.93
N ASN A 373 22.28 19.19 13.21
CA ASN A 373 23.31 18.35 13.82
C ASN A 373 24.33 19.18 14.59
N VAL A 374 24.98 18.57 15.59
CA VAL A 374 26.08 19.21 16.35
C VAL A 374 27.27 19.54 15.43
N LYS A 375 27.45 18.74 14.37
CA LYS A 375 28.39 18.96 13.28
C LYS A 375 27.66 18.79 11.95
N GLY A 376 27.96 19.65 10.97
CA GLY A 376 27.35 19.60 9.64
C GLY A 376 26.16 20.53 9.48
N THR A 377 25.43 20.35 8.39
CA THR A 377 24.21 21.11 8.05
C THR A 377 22.97 20.49 8.70
N ASP A 378 21.83 21.18 8.55
CA ASP A 378 20.53 20.59 8.82
C ASP A 378 20.29 19.35 7.96
N ARG A 379 19.54 18.38 8.50
CA ARG A 379 19.17 17.13 7.83
C ARG A 379 17.68 16.84 8.01
N GLU A 380 17.04 16.33 6.96
CA GLU A 380 15.69 15.75 7.04
C GLU A 380 15.71 14.43 7.83
N MET A 381 14.80 14.29 8.78
CA MET A 381 14.65 13.10 9.61
C MET A 381 13.18 12.69 9.71
N TYR A 382 12.93 11.40 9.81
CA TYR A 382 11.60 10.84 10.07
C TYR A 382 11.27 10.77 11.58
N LEU A 383 12.30 10.79 12.44
CA LEU A 383 12.14 10.98 13.89
C LEU A 383 12.94 12.19 14.36
N PRO A 384 12.38 13.04 15.24
CA PRO A 384 13.07 14.20 15.78
C PRO A 384 14.03 13.81 16.93
N VAL A 385 14.96 12.88 16.65
CA VAL A 385 15.97 12.42 17.62
C VAL A 385 17.36 12.88 17.17
N ASN A 386 18.06 13.54 18.07
CA ASN A 386 19.45 13.96 17.84
C ASN A 386 20.39 12.78 18.17
N PHE A 387 21.01 12.18 17.16
CA PHE A 387 21.88 11.00 17.34
C PHE A 387 23.36 11.34 17.68
N ASP A 388 23.74 12.62 17.65
CA ASP A 388 25.16 13.03 17.66
C ASP A 388 25.62 13.83 18.89
N ILE A 389 24.88 13.81 20.01
CA ILE A 389 25.21 14.68 21.16
C ILE A 389 26.37 14.14 22.01
N ASP A 390 26.52 12.81 22.17
CA ASP A 390 27.64 12.16 22.88
C ASP A 390 27.59 10.63 22.70
N GLN A 391 28.74 9.92 22.71
CA GLN A 391 28.78 8.44 22.71
C GLN A 391 28.38 7.84 24.07
N ILE A 392 28.28 8.67 25.11
CA ILE A 392 27.82 8.29 26.45
C ILE A 392 26.59 9.17 26.76
N PRO A 393 25.35 8.65 26.69
CA PRO A 393 24.16 9.46 26.92
C PRO A 393 24.09 9.90 28.38
N PHE A 394 24.60 11.09 28.69
CA PHE A 394 24.44 11.74 29.98
C PHE A 394 23.32 12.78 29.89
N ILE A 395 22.12 12.41 30.34
CA ILE A 395 20.96 13.30 30.36
C ILE A 395 21.23 14.46 31.32
N ARG A 396 21.45 15.67 30.76
CA ARG A 396 21.49 16.91 31.53
C ARG A 396 20.15 17.63 31.40
N PRO A 397 19.67 18.31 32.46
CA PRO A 397 18.54 19.21 32.34
C PRO A 397 18.79 20.23 31.23
N ALA A 398 17.77 20.47 30.39
CA ALA A 398 17.86 21.48 29.32
C ALA A 398 18.20 22.85 29.92
N ASN A 399 19.18 23.54 29.34
CA ASN A 399 19.57 24.90 29.75
C ASN A 399 18.62 25.99 29.21
N VAL A 400 17.61 25.60 28.44
CA VAL A 400 16.54 26.45 27.93
C VAL A 400 15.18 25.93 28.44
N PRO A 401 14.19 26.79 28.66
CA PRO A 401 12.87 26.39 29.12
C PRO A 401 12.07 25.76 27.96
N THR A 402 12.40 24.52 27.59
CA THR A 402 11.72 23.78 26.50
C THR A 402 10.22 23.63 26.74
N SER A 403 9.78 23.56 28.00
CA SER A 403 8.37 23.54 28.39
C SER A 403 7.61 24.83 28.06
N VAL A 404 8.31 25.94 27.81
CA VAL A 404 7.74 27.23 27.39
C VAL A 404 7.91 27.43 25.88
N LEU A 405 9.00 26.92 25.30
CA LEU A 405 9.31 27.05 23.88
C LEU A 405 8.54 26.07 22.99
N ASN A 406 7.92 25.03 23.53
CA ASN A 406 7.16 24.01 22.79
C ASN A 406 7.95 23.18 21.76
N HIS A 407 9.24 23.39 21.63
CA HIS A 407 10.10 22.55 20.80
C HIS A 407 11.52 22.53 21.38
N PRO A 408 12.27 21.42 21.22
CA PRO A 408 13.68 21.40 21.56
C PRO A 408 14.47 22.33 20.62
N PRO A 409 15.56 22.96 21.09
CA PRO A 409 16.52 23.61 20.20
C PRO A 409 16.98 22.63 19.11
N PHE A 410 17.20 23.14 17.90
CA PHE A 410 17.73 22.38 16.75
C PHE A 410 16.73 21.46 16.04
N ILE A 411 15.46 21.40 16.45
CA ILE A 411 14.44 20.66 15.71
C ILE A 411 13.36 21.64 15.25
N ARG A 412 13.04 21.59 13.96
CA ARG A 412 11.96 22.36 13.35
C ARG A 412 11.20 21.52 12.35
N MET A 413 9.97 21.91 12.07
CA MET A 413 9.17 21.33 11.00
C MET A 413 9.24 22.23 9.78
N GLU A 414 9.51 21.64 8.61
CA GLU A 414 9.34 22.31 7.34
C GLU A 414 7.92 22.00 6.83
N GLY A 415 6.98 22.88 7.16
CA GLY A 415 5.59 22.72 6.70
C GLY A 415 5.49 22.87 5.18
N ARG A 416 5.11 21.79 4.50
CA ARG A 416 4.92 21.77 3.03
C ARG A 416 3.45 21.74 2.60
N SER A 417 2.52 21.57 3.54
CA SER A 417 1.08 21.55 3.27
C SER A 417 0.55 22.88 2.72
N ILE A 418 -0.54 22.83 1.96
CA ILE A 418 -1.26 23.98 1.42
C ILE A 418 -2.38 24.38 2.41
N PRO A 419 -2.43 25.63 2.91
CA PRO A 419 -3.49 26.07 3.83
C PRO A 419 -4.87 26.07 3.15
N PRO A 420 -5.99 26.19 3.90
CA PRO A 420 -7.33 26.32 3.34
C PRO A 420 -7.38 27.35 2.21
N LEU A 421 -7.97 26.99 1.07
CA LEU A 421 -8.11 27.83 -0.13
C LEU A 421 -6.77 28.33 -0.73
N GLY A 422 -5.64 27.79 -0.28
CA GLY A 422 -4.30 28.10 -0.75
C GLY A 422 -3.91 27.33 -2.02
N TRP A 423 -2.72 27.62 -2.55
CA TRP A 423 -2.16 26.91 -3.69
C TRP A 423 -0.63 26.97 -3.70
N ARG A 424 0.00 26.06 -4.46
CA ARG A 424 1.45 26.06 -4.75
C ARG A 424 1.67 25.71 -6.23
N MET A 425 2.75 26.23 -6.81
CA MET A 425 3.23 25.79 -8.13
C MET A 425 4.17 24.60 -7.97
N ALA A 426 4.05 23.67 -8.89
CA ALA A 426 5.03 22.65 -9.18
C ALA A 426 5.67 23.00 -10.53
N ASP A 427 6.95 23.33 -10.51
CA ASP A 427 7.69 23.83 -11.67
C ASP A 427 8.62 22.73 -12.18
N TYR A 428 8.63 22.52 -13.50
CA TYR A 428 9.39 21.47 -14.16
C TYR A 428 10.14 22.03 -15.37
N THR A 429 11.30 21.44 -15.65
CA THR A 429 12.11 21.69 -16.82
C THR A 429 12.50 20.37 -17.45
N VAL A 430 12.06 20.17 -18.68
CA VAL A 430 12.45 19.07 -19.55
C VAL A 430 13.80 19.42 -20.18
N PRO A 431 14.81 18.55 -20.07
CA PRO A 431 16.11 18.82 -20.66
C PRO A 431 16.07 18.66 -22.20
N ALA A 432 16.99 19.33 -22.89
CA ALA A 432 16.99 19.39 -24.36
C ALA A 432 17.21 18.02 -25.05
N ASP A 433 17.88 17.09 -24.36
CA ASP A 433 18.14 15.72 -24.81
C ASP A 433 16.91 14.79 -24.70
N ALA A 434 15.88 15.19 -23.95
CA ALA A 434 14.57 14.55 -23.99
C ALA A 434 13.73 15.04 -25.19
N MET A 435 14.07 16.19 -25.79
CA MET A 435 13.31 16.85 -26.87
C MET A 435 13.97 16.67 -28.25
N THR A 436 14.35 15.45 -28.61
CA THR A 436 15.22 15.19 -29.79
C THR A 436 14.50 15.05 -31.12
N LYS A 437 13.17 14.89 -31.11
CA LYS A 437 12.37 14.57 -32.30
C LYS A 437 11.24 15.58 -32.49
N PRO A 438 10.92 15.97 -33.73
CA PRO A 438 9.68 16.70 -33.99
C PRO A 438 8.49 15.73 -33.93
N GLY A 439 7.30 16.25 -33.62
CA GLY A 439 6.05 15.49 -33.59
C GLY A 439 5.25 15.70 -32.31
N THR A 440 4.26 14.83 -32.11
CA THR A 440 3.34 14.89 -30.97
C THR A 440 3.97 14.26 -29.73
N TYR A 441 4.10 15.05 -28.66
CA TYR A 441 4.48 14.58 -27.34
C TYR A 441 3.25 14.51 -26.44
N THR A 442 3.26 13.61 -25.48
CA THR A 442 2.19 13.45 -24.49
C THR A 442 2.75 13.71 -23.09
N LEU A 443 2.27 14.77 -22.43
CA LEU A 443 2.58 15.08 -21.04
C LEU A 443 1.46 14.57 -20.16
N SER A 444 1.74 13.57 -19.34
CA SER A 444 0.82 12.98 -18.38
C SER A 444 1.12 13.48 -16.97
N VAL A 445 0.08 13.71 -16.18
CA VAL A 445 0.20 14.14 -14.79
C VAL A 445 -0.84 13.43 -13.92
N ARG A 446 -0.45 13.17 -12.67
CA ARG A 446 -1.33 12.70 -11.60
C ARG A 446 -0.80 13.18 -10.25
N LEU A 447 -1.70 13.59 -9.37
CA LEU A 447 -1.39 13.81 -7.96
C LEU A 447 -1.57 12.48 -7.23
N ARG A 448 -0.53 11.97 -6.57
CA ARG A 448 -0.57 10.68 -5.88
C ARG A 448 -0.75 10.89 -4.39
N SER A 449 -1.44 9.97 -3.72
CA SER A 449 -1.60 9.99 -2.27
C SER A 449 -1.39 8.63 -1.62
N ARG A 450 -0.59 8.62 -0.55
CA ARG A 450 -0.30 7.46 0.29
C ARG A 450 -0.39 7.84 1.77
N ALA A 451 -0.87 6.90 2.61
CA ALA A 451 -1.12 7.19 4.03
C ALA A 451 0.16 7.37 4.84
N GLU A 452 1.20 6.56 4.59
CA GLU A 452 2.48 6.64 5.29
C GLU A 452 3.65 6.39 4.32
N PRO A 453 4.82 7.01 4.54
CA PRO A 453 6.03 6.74 3.77
C PRO A 453 6.56 5.32 3.97
N ILE A 454 7.10 4.69 2.93
CA ILE A 454 7.61 3.32 3.04
C ILE A 454 8.89 3.27 3.88
N TYR A 455 9.77 4.25 3.78
CA TYR A 455 10.92 4.37 4.68
C TYR A 455 10.50 4.39 6.17
N PHE A 456 9.33 4.97 6.49
CA PHE A 456 8.82 5.03 7.86
C PHE A 456 8.24 3.68 8.28
N MET A 457 7.51 3.02 7.39
CA MET A 457 7.04 1.65 7.60
C MET A 457 8.18 0.68 7.92
N ARG A 458 9.25 0.70 7.11
CA ARG A 458 10.47 -0.07 7.37
C ARG A 458 11.07 0.26 8.74
N PHE A 459 11.15 1.54 9.07
CA PHE A 459 11.70 1.99 10.34
C PHE A 459 10.94 1.43 11.56
N VAL A 460 9.61 1.35 11.49
CA VAL A 460 8.79 0.80 12.58
C VAL A 460 8.67 -0.72 12.56
N GLY A 461 9.37 -1.39 11.65
CA GLY A 461 9.36 -2.85 11.52
C GLY A 461 8.08 -3.40 10.89
N ALA A 462 7.47 -2.64 9.97
CA ALA A 462 6.39 -3.16 9.14
C ALA A 462 6.87 -4.39 8.34
N THR A 463 5.94 -5.30 8.05
CA THR A 463 6.24 -6.46 7.21
C THR A 463 6.28 -6.05 5.74
N ARG A 464 6.93 -6.87 4.90
CA ARG A 464 6.90 -6.69 3.43
C ARG A 464 5.47 -6.63 2.90
N GLU A 465 4.56 -7.44 3.44
CA GLU A 465 3.15 -7.41 3.07
C GLU A 465 2.49 -6.07 3.40
N MET A 466 2.78 -5.50 4.57
CA MET A 466 2.27 -4.17 4.93
C MET A 466 2.81 -3.07 4.00
N GLU A 467 4.09 -3.12 3.64
CA GLU A 467 4.71 -2.18 2.69
C GLU A 467 4.10 -2.32 1.28
N GLN A 468 3.87 -3.55 0.82
CA GLN A 468 3.23 -3.84 -0.45
C GLN A 468 1.78 -3.34 -0.47
N ALA A 469 0.98 -3.69 0.54
CA ALA A 469 -0.38 -3.21 0.69
C ALA A 469 -0.44 -1.68 0.72
N MET A 470 0.48 -1.02 1.44
CA MET A 470 0.56 0.44 1.47
C MET A 470 0.72 1.06 0.07
N ASN A 471 1.56 0.45 -0.78
CA ASN A 471 1.79 0.90 -2.16
C ASN A 471 0.61 0.62 -3.10
N GLU A 472 -0.05 -0.54 -2.99
CA GLU A 472 -1.19 -0.92 -3.84
C GLU A 472 -2.44 -0.04 -3.60
N TRP A 473 -2.60 0.41 -2.36
CA TRP A 473 -3.68 1.30 -1.94
C TRP A 473 -3.42 2.79 -2.20
N MET A 474 -2.30 3.12 -2.82
CA MET A 474 -2.02 4.45 -3.33
C MET A 474 -3.09 4.84 -4.36
N ILE A 475 -3.56 6.07 -4.28
CA ILE A 475 -4.55 6.61 -5.22
C ILE A 475 -3.93 7.68 -6.08
N ASP A 476 -4.42 7.76 -7.31
CA ASP A 476 -4.14 8.84 -8.23
C ASP A 476 -5.34 9.80 -8.23
N ILE A 477 -5.06 11.09 -8.21
CA ILE A 477 -6.01 12.20 -8.08
C ILE A 477 -5.71 13.18 -9.22
N HIS A 478 -6.75 13.71 -9.86
CA HIS A 478 -6.72 14.53 -11.06
C HIS A 478 -5.85 13.95 -12.20
N PRO A 479 -5.92 12.64 -12.55
CA PRO A 479 -5.10 12.11 -13.63
C PRO A 479 -5.56 12.64 -14.99
N TYR A 480 -4.66 13.24 -15.76
CA TYR A 480 -4.92 13.60 -17.16
C TYR A 480 -3.63 13.69 -17.98
N ALA A 481 -3.79 13.77 -19.30
CA ALA A 481 -2.69 13.98 -20.23
C ALA A 481 -3.03 15.08 -21.22
N VAL A 482 -2.02 15.84 -21.63
CA VAL A 482 -2.10 16.87 -22.66
C VAL A 482 -1.09 16.57 -23.75
N THR A 483 -1.56 16.58 -24.99
CA THR A 483 -0.71 16.42 -26.17
C THR A 483 -0.32 17.78 -26.75
N PHE A 484 0.92 17.92 -27.20
CA PHE A 484 1.39 19.11 -27.90
C PHE A 484 2.39 18.76 -29.01
N GLU A 485 2.49 19.66 -29.99
CA GLU A 485 3.41 19.50 -31.12
C GLU A 485 4.75 20.17 -30.83
N VAL A 486 5.84 19.45 -31.08
CA VAL A 486 7.21 19.96 -31.04
C VAL A 486 7.66 20.20 -32.48
N ASN A 487 7.98 21.47 -32.78
CA ASN A 487 8.39 21.89 -34.12
C ASN A 487 9.90 21.70 -34.33
N PRO A 488 10.35 21.52 -35.59
CA PRO A 488 11.76 21.32 -35.94
C PRO A 488 12.70 22.47 -35.55
#